data_AF-A0A7M7NJ69-F1
#
_entry.id   AF-A0A7M7NJ69-F1
#
_cell.length_a   1.000
_cell.length_b   1.000
_cell.length_c   1.000
_cell.angle_alpha   90.00
_cell.angle_beta   90.00
_cell.angle_gamma   90.00
#
_symmetry.space_group_name_H-M   'P 1'
#
loop_
_entity.id
_entity.type
_entity.pdbx_description
1 polymer ?
#
loop_
_entity_poly.entity_id
_entity_poly.type
_entity_poly.pdbx_seq_one_letter_code
_entity_poly.pdbx_strand_id
1 'polypeptide(L)'
;MSYRFRESHLYGSYGRFNTDHPEMKFTKRRNWASHKTRPVAWVSSNCNGTVSWDRKGFVDALSRYVPVSMYRKSGTKDCPMDERCNRSIRKHKFYLALENSPCRDYISEELWRNALLNNLVPVVYGASKEDYKRVLPPDSFIHVEDFDSIMELALYLRKLSKDEGLYNTYFEWKKFGWVQLTTEEYLLEPEQVCENIVSRLLSDEKAMREGTYHKPKFPDWNEWWTNSCKKGVKWPIKLK
;
A
#
# COMPACT_ATOMS: atom_id res chain seq x y z
N MET A 1 3.91 -13.89 14.90
CA MET A 1 3.40 -12.58 14.43
C MET A 1 3.01 -12.74 12.96
N SER A 2 1.93 -12.10 12.51
CA SER A 2 1.58 -12.07 11.08
C SER A 2 0.84 -10.78 10.72
N TYR A 3 0.75 -10.46 9.43
CA TYR A 3 0.07 -9.27 8.94
C TYR A 3 -1.48 -9.38 8.97
N ARG A 4 -2.06 -10.50 9.40
CA ARG A 4 -3.53 -10.61 9.52
C ARG A 4 -4.05 -9.85 10.72
N PHE A 5 -4.90 -8.86 10.48
CA PHE A 5 -5.40 -7.98 11.54
C PHE A 5 -6.20 -8.72 12.63
N ARG A 6 -7.11 -9.63 12.26
CA ARG A 6 -7.98 -10.33 13.23
C ARG A 6 -7.61 -11.79 13.52
N GLU A 7 -6.81 -12.39 12.64
CA GLU A 7 -6.47 -13.82 12.73
C GLU A 7 -5.10 -14.05 13.37
N SER A 8 -4.30 -13.01 13.55
CA SER A 8 -3.00 -13.14 14.22
C SER A 8 -3.14 -13.07 15.73
N HIS A 9 -2.40 -13.94 16.42
CA HIS A 9 -2.13 -13.79 17.86
C HIS A 9 -1.40 -12.47 18.15
N LEU A 10 -0.47 -12.09 17.28
CA LEU A 10 0.25 -10.83 17.33
C LEU A 10 0.28 -10.22 15.93
N TYR A 11 -0.32 -9.03 15.80
CA TYR A 11 -0.43 -8.32 14.53
C TYR A 11 0.87 -7.58 14.20
N GLY A 12 1.50 -7.96 13.11
CA GLY A 12 2.69 -7.33 12.55
C GLY A 12 2.44 -6.81 11.16
N SER A 13 1.93 -5.58 11.04
CA SER A 13 1.82 -4.85 9.78
C SER A 13 3.20 -4.47 9.23
N TYR A 14 3.27 -4.08 7.95
CA TYR A 14 4.50 -3.50 7.35
C TYR A 14 4.68 -2.01 7.68
N GLY A 15 3.61 -1.35 8.10
CA GLY A 15 3.61 0.05 8.53
C GLY A 15 2.29 0.41 9.18
N ARG A 16 2.24 1.60 9.78
CA ARG A 16 1.09 2.12 10.51
C ARG A 16 0.91 3.61 10.21
N PHE A 17 -0.35 4.05 10.24
CA PHE A 17 -0.71 5.45 10.30
C PHE A 17 -1.04 5.82 11.74
N ASN A 18 -0.26 6.72 12.32
CA ASN A 18 -0.39 7.15 13.71
C ASN A 18 -1.02 8.55 13.76
N THR A 19 -1.91 8.78 14.72
CA THR A 19 -2.68 10.02 14.88
C THR A 19 -2.38 10.77 16.18
N ASP A 20 -1.36 10.33 16.92
CA ASP A 20 -0.91 10.93 18.17
C ASP A 20 -0.38 12.36 17.97
N HIS A 21 0.20 12.64 16.81
CA HIS A 21 0.57 13.99 16.39
C HIS A 21 0.55 14.13 14.86
N PRO A 22 0.40 15.35 14.30
CA PRO A 22 0.40 15.53 12.85
C PRO A 22 1.83 15.62 12.27
N GLU A 23 2.05 15.03 11.09
CA GLU A 23 3.31 15.20 10.34
C GLU A 23 3.50 16.66 9.86
N MET A 24 2.39 17.37 9.63
CA MET A 24 2.38 18.73 9.12
C MET A 24 1.40 19.62 9.90
N LYS A 25 1.85 20.81 10.29
CA LYS A 25 0.98 21.83 10.89
C LYS A 25 -0.11 22.27 9.90
N PHE A 26 -1.34 22.47 10.38
CA PHE A 26 -2.48 22.93 9.56
C PHE A 26 -2.23 24.26 8.83
N THR A 27 -1.45 25.16 9.43
CA THR A 27 -1.10 26.46 8.84
C THR A 27 -0.08 26.35 7.70
N LYS A 28 0.63 25.23 7.58
CA LYS A 28 1.65 25.03 6.56
C LYS A 28 0.99 24.55 5.27
N ARG A 29 1.14 25.34 4.20
CA ARG A 29 0.80 24.92 2.84
C ARG A 29 2.07 24.42 2.16
N ARG A 30 2.08 23.14 1.76
CA ARG A 30 3.17 22.54 0.97
C ARG A 30 2.60 22.05 -0.33
N ASN A 31 3.23 22.45 -1.44
CA ASN A 31 2.94 21.87 -2.74
C ASN A 31 3.76 20.57 -2.91
N TRP A 32 3.11 19.44 -2.70
CA TRP A 32 3.68 18.11 -2.87
C TRP A 32 3.92 17.77 -4.33
N ALA A 33 3.29 18.45 -5.30
CA ALA A 33 3.58 18.29 -6.72
C ALA A 33 4.94 18.90 -7.10
N SER A 34 5.46 19.83 -6.28
CA SER A 34 6.70 20.55 -6.59
C SER A 34 7.88 19.59 -6.77
N HIS A 35 8.70 19.86 -7.79
CA HIS A 35 9.86 19.06 -8.19
C HIS A 35 9.57 17.62 -8.66
N LYS A 36 8.28 17.23 -8.78
CA LYS A 36 7.89 15.95 -9.37
C LYS A 36 7.81 16.10 -10.89
N THR A 37 8.82 15.56 -11.56
CA THR A 37 9.06 15.72 -13.01
C THR A 37 8.55 14.53 -13.83
N ARG A 38 8.14 13.44 -13.17
CA ARG A 38 7.67 12.23 -13.81
C ARG A 38 6.32 11.80 -13.23
N PRO A 39 5.45 11.13 -14.00
CA PRO A 39 4.14 10.77 -13.50
C PRO A 39 4.22 9.54 -12.59
N VAL A 40 4.61 8.37 -13.09
CA VAL A 40 4.48 7.09 -12.36
C VAL A 40 5.83 6.38 -12.19
N ALA A 41 6.10 5.85 -11.00
CA ALA A 41 7.19 4.91 -10.73
C ALA A 41 6.66 3.52 -10.38
N TRP A 42 7.41 2.49 -10.78
CA TRP A 42 7.23 1.12 -10.32
C TRP A 42 8.59 0.47 -10.09
N VAL A 43 8.84 0.00 -8.87
CA VAL A 43 10.05 -0.73 -8.52
C VAL A 43 9.65 -2.17 -8.28
N SER A 44 10.28 -3.10 -8.98
CA SER A 44 9.98 -4.51 -8.75
C SER A 44 11.18 -5.39 -9.10
N SER A 45 11.53 -6.25 -8.14
CA SER A 45 12.51 -7.33 -8.31
C SER A 45 11.85 -8.65 -8.70
N ASN A 46 10.53 -8.75 -8.64
CA ASN A 46 9.76 -9.93 -8.99
C ASN A 46 8.81 -9.62 -10.16
N CYS A 47 9.31 -9.81 -11.38
CA CYS A 47 8.58 -9.46 -12.61
C CYS A 47 7.69 -10.60 -13.11
N ASN A 48 8.15 -11.85 -12.92
CA ASN A 48 7.59 -13.05 -13.54
C ASN A 48 7.07 -14.08 -12.50
N GLY A 49 7.26 -13.83 -11.20
CA GLY A 49 7.12 -14.84 -10.15
C GLY A 49 5.86 -14.66 -9.30
N THR A 50 4.74 -14.28 -9.89
CA THR A 50 3.47 -14.23 -9.16
C THR A 50 2.44 -15.12 -9.83
N VAL A 51 2.16 -16.26 -9.20
CA VAL A 51 1.22 -17.30 -9.69
C VAL A 51 -0.23 -16.81 -9.71
N SER A 52 -0.52 -15.68 -9.04
CA SER A 52 -1.87 -15.20 -8.79
C SER A 52 -2.41 -14.19 -9.81
N TRP A 53 -1.57 -13.32 -10.40
CA TRP A 53 -1.97 -12.36 -11.45
C TRP A 53 -0.79 -11.78 -12.25
N ASP A 54 -1.08 -11.22 -13.44
CA ASP A 54 -0.10 -10.67 -14.38
C ASP A 54 0.25 -9.20 -14.08
N ARG A 55 1.11 -9.00 -13.08
CA ARG A 55 1.63 -7.69 -12.67
C ARG A 55 2.34 -6.94 -13.79
N LYS A 56 3.29 -7.61 -14.44
CA LYS A 56 4.14 -6.96 -15.44
C LYS A 56 3.31 -6.58 -16.66
N GLY A 57 2.44 -7.47 -17.15
CA GLY A 57 1.55 -7.14 -18.27
C GLY A 57 0.58 -6.00 -17.93
N PHE A 58 0.10 -5.90 -16.68
CA PHE A 58 -0.70 -4.75 -16.25
C PHE A 58 0.07 -3.43 -16.35
N VAL A 59 1.31 -3.40 -15.84
CA VAL A 59 2.15 -2.19 -15.89
C VAL A 59 2.56 -1.87 -17.32
N ASP A 60 2.90 -2.87 -18.13
CA ASP A 60 3.21 -2.69 -19.55
C ASP A 60 2.00 -2.12 -20.31
N ALA A 61 0.78 -2.60 -20.04
CA ALA A 61 -0.44 -2.05 -20.60
C ALA A 61 -0.68 -0.59 -20.16
N LEU A 62 -0.55 -0.30 -18.87
CA LEU A 62 -0.68 1.06 -18.32
C LEU A 62 0.33 2.02 -18.95
N SER A 63 1.56 1.56 -19.18
CA SER A 63 2.66 2.35 -19.75
C SER A 63 2.38 2.89 -21.16
N ARG A 64 1.40 2.31 -21.86
CA ARG A 64 0.96 2.78 -23.19
C ARG A 64 0.17 4.08 -23.11
N TYR A 65 -0.48 4.35 -21.98
CA TYR A 65 -1.38 5.49 -21.80
C TYR A 65 -0.80 6.58 -20.88
N VAL A 66 0.11 6.22 -19.97
CA VAL A 66 0.82 7.15 -19.09
C VAL A 66 2.28 6.70 -18.92
N PRO A 67 3.29 7.60 -18.97
CA PRO A 67 4.68 7.18 -18.80
C PRO A 67 4.94 6.49 -17.46
N VAL A 68 5.53 5.30 -17.47
CA VAL A 68 5.91 4.57 -16.24
C VAL A 68 7.42 4.38 -16.21
N SER A 69 8.06 4.88 -15.16
CA SER A 69 9.46 4.55 -14.87
C SER A 69 9.53 3.19 -14.15
N MET A 70 9.99 2.17 -14.86
CA MET A 70 10.20 0.83 -14.30
C MET A 70 11.65 0.67 -13.82
N TYR A 71 11.83 0.19 -12.61
CA TYR A 71 13.13 0.01 -11.94
C TYR A 71 13.41 -1.45 -11.59
N ARG A 72 14.71 -1.77 -11.40
CA ARG A 72 15.23 -3.12 -11.07
C ARG A 72 14.90 -4.14 -12.17
N LYS A 73 14.75 -5.42 -11.82
CA LYS A 73 14.55 -6.52 -12.79
C LYS A 73 13.36 -6.28 -13.72
N SER A 74 12.34 -5.54 -13.28
CA SER A 74 11.15 -5.22 -14.10
C SER A 74 11.36 -4.08 -15.10
N GLY A 75 12.52 -3.42 -15.10
CA GLY A 75 12.81 -2.30 -15.99
C GLY A 75 14.29 -2.14 -16.30
N THR A 76 14.64 -1.00 -16.89
CA THR A 76 16.03 -0.68 -17.28
C THR A 76 16.69 0.34 -16.34
N LYS A 77 15.93 0.91 -15.40
CA LYS A 77 16.44 1.92 -14.48
C LYS A 77 17.01 1.29 -13.22
N ASP A 78 18.19 1.77 -12.83
CA ASP A 78 18.83 1.34 -11.60
C ASP A 78 18.11 1.90 -10.37
N CYS A 79 18.02 1.06 -9.35
CA CYS A 79 17.43 1.35 -8.05
C CYS A 79 18.14 0.47 -7.02
N PRO A 80 19.32 0.90 -6.53
CA PRO A 80 20.02 0.19 -5.47
C PRO A 80 19.18 0.14 -4.18
N MET A 81 19.51 -0.76 -3.26
CA MET A 81 18.83 -0.88 -1.96
C MET A 81 19.29 0.22 -0.98
N ASP A 82 19.26 1.49 -1.42
CA ASP A 82 19.68 2.64 -0.62
C ASP A 82 18.94 3.93 -1.03
N GLU A 83 19.30 5.03 -0.38
CA GLU A 83 18.67 6.34 -0.58
C GLU A 83 18.80 6.90 -2.01
N ARG A 84 19.75 6.43 -2.83
CA ARG A 84 19.84 6.81 -4.25
C ARG A 84 18.59 6.38 -5.01
N CYS A 85 18.03 5.21 -4.68
CA CYS A 85 16.78 4.80 -5.27
C CYS A 85 15.62 5.69 -4.81
N ASN A 86 15.47 5.92 -3.50
CA ASN A 86 14.43 6.82 -2.97
C ASN A 86 14.46 8.20 -3.62
N ARG A 87 15.65 8.81 -3.78
CA ARG A 87 15.80 10.09 -4.51
C ARG A 87 15.31 10.03 -5.95
N SER A 88 15.48 8.89 -6.61
CA SER A 88 15.01 8.70 -7.99
C SER A 88 13.50 8.52 -8.07
N ILE A 89 12.91 7.75 -7.14
CA ILE A 89 11.46 7.52 -7.05
C ILE A 89 10.74 8.82 -6.66
N ARG A 90 11.26 9.61 -5.70
CA ARG A 90 10.63 10.87 -5.22
C ARG A 90 10.35 11.91 -6.31
N LYS A 91 11.03 11.82 -7.45
CA LYS A 91 10.79 12.64 -8.65
C LYS A 91 9.46 12.33 -9.36
N HIS A 92 8.73 11.31 -8.92
CA HIS A 92 7.45 10.89 -9.49
C HIS A 92 6.27 11.49 -8.72
N LYS A 93 5.07 11.44 -9.29
CA LYS A 93 3.80 11.78 -8.62
C LYS A 93 3.17 10.57 -7.97
N PHE A 94 3.15 9.46 -8.69
CA PHE A 94 2.53 8.22 -8.27
C PHE A 94 3.55 7.11 -8.12
N TYR A 95 3.26 6.20 -7.20
CA TYR A 95 3.97 4.95 -7.06
C TYR A 95 2.99 3.78 -7.22
N LEU A 96 3.31 2.82 -8.08
CA LEU A 96 2.51 1.60 -8.25
C LEU A 96 2.81 0.62 -7.10
N ALA A 97 2.00 0.67 -6.05
CA ALA A 97 2.07 -0.23 -4.91
C ALA A 97 1.25 -1.50 -5.20
N LEU A 98 1.78 -2.34 -6.10
CA LEU A 98 1.11 -3.53 -6.62
C LEU A 98 1.64 -4.77 -5.90
N GLU A 99 0.81 -5.41 -5.11
CA GLU A 99 1.22 -6.58 -4.33
C GLU A 99 1.47 -7.79 -5.19
N ASN A 100 2.43 -8.62 -4.76
CA ASN A 100 2.77 -9.85 -5.46
C ASN A 100 1.60 -10.83 -5.51
N SER A 101 0.69 -10.79 -4.53
CA SER A 101 -0.52 -11.60 -4.55
C SER A 101 -1.69 -10.81 -3.99
N PRO A 102 -2.87 -10.84 -4.64
CA PRO A 102 -4.02 -10.09 -4.21
C PRO A 102 -4.76 -10.82 -3.10
N CYS A 103 -4.17 -10.81 -1.91
CA CYS A 103 -4.65 -11.50 -0.73
C CYS A 103 -5.23 -10.49 0.26
N ARG A 104 -6.29 -10.89 0.95
CA ARG A 104 -6.88 -10.10 2.04
C ARG A 104 -5.80 -9.63 3.02
N ASP A 105 -5.90 -8.43 3.56
CA ASP A 105 -4.95 -7.78 4.49
C ASP A 105 -3.48 -7.68 4.05
N TYR A 106 -3.07 -8.24 2.89
CA TYR A 106 -1.67 -8.21 2.47
C TYR A 106 -1.31 -6.85 1.88
N ILE A 107 -0.69 -6.01 2.71
CA ILE A 107 -0.30 -4.63 2.41
C ILE A 107 1.14 -4.43 2.88
N SER A 108 2.07 -4.27 1.94
CA SER A 108 3.51 -4.43 2.16
C SER A 108 4.29 -3.12 2.16
N GLU A 109 5.62 -3.21 2.16
CA GLU A 109 6.54 -2.09 2.00
C GLU A 109 6.30 -1.27 0.73
N GLU A 110 5.65 -1.84 -0.29
CA GLU A 110 5.32 -1.13 -1.53
C GLU A 110 4.44 0.10 -1.26
N LEU A 111 3.48 -0.02 -0.34
CA LEU A 111 2.66 1.09 0.12
C LEU A 111 3.43 1.99 1.09
N TRP A 112 3.92 1.40 2.17
CA TRP A 112 4.40 2.18 3.33
C TRP A 112 5.75 2.85 3.04
N ARG A 113 6.74 2.05 2.62
CA ARG A 113 8.13 2.51 2.40
C ARG A 113 8.26 3.21 1.06
N ASN A 114 7.80 2.56 -0.01
CA ASN A 114 8.12 3.01 -1.35
C ASN A 114 7.23 4.18 -1.80
N ALA A 115 5.96 4.22 -1.38
CA ALA A 115 5.04 5.31 -1.72
C ALA A 115 4.94 6.39 -0.63
N LEU A 116 4.33 6.08 0.52
CA LEU A 116 3.91 7.09 1.50
C LEU A 116 5.10 7.84 2.12
N LEU A 117 6.13 7.12 2.57
CA LEU A 117 7.35 7.76 3.12
C LEU A 117 8.16 8.54 2.08
N ASN A 118 7.97 8.26 0.79
CA ASN A 118 8.58 9.02 -0.31
C ASN A 118 7.68 10.17 -0.80
N ASN A 119 6.58 10.48 -0.10
CA ASN A 119 5.63 11.53 -0.46
C ASN A 119 5.10 11.38 -1.89
N LEU A 120 4.69 10.16 -2.23
CA LEU A 120 4.07 9.79 -3.50
C LEU A 120 2.64 9.34 -3.22
N VAL A 121 1.74 9.59 -4.16
CA VAL A 121 0.39 9.05 -4.07
C VAL A 121 0.43 7.57 -4.48
N PRO A 122 0.11 6.63 -3.58
CA PRO A 122 0.09 5.21 -3.91
C PRO A 122 -1.09 4.88 -4.82
N VAL A 123 -0.80 4.16 -5.91
CA VAL A 123 -1.78 3.47 -6.75
C VAL A 123 -1.72 2.00 -6.37
N VAL A 124 -2.72 1.51 -5.67
CA VAL A 124 -2.67 0.23 -4.94
C VAL A 124 -3.49 -0.86 -5.61
N TYR A 125 -2.98 -2.08 -5.56
CA TYR A 125 -3.75 -3.30 -5.82
C TYR A 125 -3.12 -4.48 -5.09
N GLY A 126 -3.95 -5.29 -4.45
CA GLY A 126 -3.50 -6.40 -3.63
C GLY A 126 -4.63 -6.87 -2.72
N ALA A 127 -4.69 -6.27 -1.52
CA ALA A 127 -5.81 -6.45 -0.61
C ALA A 127 -7.11 -5.80 -1.15
N SER A 128 -8.23 -6.00 -0.46
CA SER A 128 -9.49 -5.32 -0.80
C SER A 128 -9.40 -3.81 -0.51
N LYS A 129 -10.23 -3.00 -1.17
CA LYS A 129 -10.32 -1.56 -0.88
C LYS A 129 -10.63 -1.29 0.59
N GLU A 130 -11.48 -2.12 1.18
CA GLU A 130 -11.86 -2.07 2.59
C GLU A 130 -10.68 -2.34 3.52
N ASP A 131 -9.76 -3.24 3.15
CA ASP A 131 -8.53 -3.48 3.92
C ASP A 131 -7.62 -2.25 3.88
N TYR A 132 -7.46 -1.60 2.72
CA TYR A 132 -6.69 -0.35 2.64
C TYR A 132 -7.35 0.78 3.44
N LYS A 133 -8.66 0.97 3.32
CA LYS A 133 -9.42 1.98 4.09
C LYS A 133 -9.32 1.79 5.61
N ARG A 134 -9.11 0.56 6.08
CA ARG A 134 -8.98 0.25 7.50
C ARG A 134 -7.67 0.77 8.09
N VAL A 135 -6.60 0.79 7.30
CA VAL A 135 -5.24 1.09 7.79
C VAL A 135 -4.69 2.43 7.29
N LEU A 136 -5.31 3.02 6.27
CA LEU A 136 -4.91 4.29 5.69
C LEU A 136 -5.91 5.40 5.99
N PRO A 137 -5.43 6.65 6.11
CA PRO A 137 -6.34 7.78 6.19
C PRO A 137 -7.18 7.92 4.90
N PRO A 138 -8.39 8.48 4.98
CA PRO A 138 -9.20 8.78 3.81
C PRO A 138 -8.44 9.59 2.76
N ASP A 139 -8.81 9.40 1.48
CA ASP A 139 -8.29 10.15 0.33
C ASP A 139 -6.76 10.16 0.19
N SER A 140 -6.07 9.15 0.74
CA SER A 140 -4.60 9.04 0.71
C SER A 140 -4.05 8.10 -0.36
N PHE A 141 -4.91 7.37 -1.08
CA PHE A 141 -4.51 6.38 -2.07
C PHE A 141 -5.53 6.27 -3.22
N ILE A 142 -5.08 5.67 -4.32
CA ILE A 142 -5.91 5.37 -5.50
C ILE A 142 -6.00 3.84 -5.61
N HIS A 143 -7.20 3.28 -5.50
CA HIS A 143 -7.38 1.83 -5.68
C HIS A 143 -7.58 1.50 -7.17
N VAL A 144 -6.87 0.51 -7.70
CA VAL A 144 -6.96 0.16 -9.13
C VAL A 144 -8.37 -0.28 -9.53
N GLU A 145 -9.07 -1.03 -8.66
CA GLU A 145 -10.44 -1.49 -8.92
C GLU A 145 -11.51 -0.38 -8.85
N ASP A 146 -11.13 0.89 -8.66
CA ASP A 146 -12.06 2.04 -8.74
C ASP A 146 -12.34 2.50 -10.18
N PHE A 147 -11.70 1.87 -11.17
CA PHE A 147 -11.79 2.23 -12.58
C PHE A 147 -12.29 1.04 -13.42
N ASP A 148 -13.03 1.29 -14.50
CA ASP A 148 -13.51 0.22 -15.36
C ASP A 148 -12.42 -0.32 -16.31
N SER A 149 -11.42 0.52 -16.64
CA SER A 149 -10.30 0.15 -17.52
C SER A 149 -8.95 0.78 -17.16
N ILE A 150 -7.89 0.18 -17.68
CA ILE A 150 -6.50 0.68 -17.60
C ILE A 150 -6.40 2.08 -18.21
N MET A 151 -7.10 2.35 -19.32
CA MET A 151 -7.15 3.68 -19.91
C MET A 151 -7.80 4.69 -18.98
N GLU A 152 -8.90 4.35 -18.30
CA GLU A 152 -9.56 5.26 -17.34
C GLU A 152 -8.64 5.59 -16.17
N LEU A 153 -7.98 4.58 -15.59
CA LEU A 153 -6.95 4.80 -14.57
C LEU A 153 -5.86 5.74 -15.10
N ALA A 154 -5.34 5.49 -16.31
CA ALA A 154 -4.30 6.32 -16.90
C ALA A 154 -4.75 7.77 -17.13
N LEU A 155 -5.97 7.98 -17.62
CA LEU A 155 -6.57 9.30 -17.83
C LEU A 155 -6.73 10.03 -16.49
N TYR A 156 -7.12 9.33 -15.44
CA TYR A 156 -7.21 9.89 -14.09
C TYR A 156 -5.84 10.32 -13.56
N LEU A 157 -4.81 9.47 -13.69
CA LEU A 157 -3.44 9.81 -13.30
C LEU A 157 -2.89 11.00 -14.10
N ARG A 158 -3.24 11.11 -15.39
CA ARG A 158 -2.88 12.27 -16.23
C ARG A 158 -3.60 13.55 -15.80
N LYS A 159 -4.89 13.45 -15.42
CA LYS A 159 -5.66 14.58 -14.87
C LYS A 159 -4.99 15.10 -13.60
N LEU A 160 -4.73 14.23 -12.63
CA LEU A 160 -4.02 14.57 -11.39
C LEU A 160 -2.60 15.10 -11.65
N SER A 161 -1.91 14.60 -12.68
CA SER A 161 -0.58 15.10 -13.02
C SER A 161 -0.59 16.57 -13.46
N LYS A 162 -1.67 17.03 -14.08
CA LYS A 162 -1.83 18.40 -14.60
C LYS A 162 -2.47 19.36 -13.59
N ASP A 163 -3.25 18.84 -12.66
CA ASP A 163 -3.93 19.62 -11.63
C ASP A 163 -3.22 19.46 -10.29
N GLU A 164 -2.38 20.44 -9.94
CA GLU A 164 -1.67 20.42 -8.67
C GLU A 164 -2.61 20.53 -7.47
N GLY A 165 -3.73 21.26 -7.58
CA GLY A 165 -4.69 21.38 -6.50
C GLY A 165 -5.27 20.03 -6.13
N LEU A 166 -5.78 19.31 -7.13
CA LEU A 166 -6.34 17.97 -6.95
C LEU A 166 -5.27 16.94 -6.55
N TYR A 167 -4.04 17.04 -7.05
CA TYR A 167 -2.95 16.17 -6.59
C TYR A 167 -2.62 16.39 -5.10
N ASN A 168 -2.64 17.65 -4.63
CA ASN A 168 -2.29 17.98 -3.25
C ASN A 168 -3.34 17.53 -2.23
N THR A 169 -4.60 17.32 -2.63
CA THR A 169 -5.64 16.80 -1.72
C THR A 169 -5.27 15.42 -1.17
N TYR A 170 -4.50 14.62 -1.92
CA TYR A 170 -3.99 13.31 -1.50
C TYR A 170 -2.97 13.34 -0.35
N PHE A 171 -2.55 14.53 0.09
CA PHE A 171 -1.60 14.71 1.18
C PHE A 171 -2.19 15.46 2.37
N GLU A 172 -3.49 15.79 2.34
CA GLU A 172 -4.16 16.49 3.43
C GLU A 172 -4.17 15.67 4.73
N TRP A 173 -4.16 14.33 4.61
CA TRP A 173 -4.04 13.41 5.74
C TRP A 173 -2.81 13.66 6.63
N LYS A 174 -1.73 14.25 6.09
CA LYS A 174 -0.51 14.58 6.86
C LYS A 174 -0.75 15.65 7.94
N LYS A 175 -1.88 16.35 7.89
CA LYS A 175 -2.32 17.27 8.95
C LYS A 175 -2.99 16.57 10.14
N PHE A 176 -3.26 15.27 10.01
CA PHE A 176 -4.00 14.48 11.00
C PHE A 176 -3.18 13.31 11.57
N GLY A 177 -1.99 13.05 11.00
CA GLY A 177 -1.13 11.99 11.46
C GLY A 177 0.14 11.86 10.64
N TRP A 178 0.86 10.76 10.86
CA TRP A 178 2.13 10.43 10.21
C TRP A 178 2.23 8.92 9.96
N VAL A 179 3.13 8.53 9.07
CA VAL A 179 3.38 7.12 8.72
C VAL A 179 4.66 6.63 9.39
N GLN A 180 4.58 5.46 10.01
CA GLN A 180 5.71 4.75 10.59
C GLN A 180 5.88 3.39 9.89
N LEU A 181 7.12 3.01 9.61
CA LEU A 181 7.42 1.63 9.21
C LEU A 181 7.49 0.74 10.44
N THR A 182 6.94 -0.44 10.31
CA THR A 182 7.07 -1.47 11.33
C THR A 182 8.29 -2.32 11.01
N THR A 183 9.35 -2.19 11.83
CA THR A 183 10.54 -3.05 11.74
C THR A 183 10.39 -4.26 12.66
N GLU A 184 11.18 -5.30 12.42
CA GLU A 184 11.24 -6.44 13.35
C GLU A 184 11.66 -5.99 14.76
N GLU A 185 12.63 -5.08 14.84
CA GLU A 185 13.07 -4.48 16.10
C GLU A 185 11.90 -3.81 16.84
N TYR A 186 11.13 -2.96 16.15
CA TYR A 186 9.97 -2.28 16.73
C TYR A 186 8.87 -3.25 17.18
N LEU A 187 8.61 -4.33 16.42
CA LEU A 187 7.63 -5.35 16.82
C LEU A 187 8.02 -6.11 18.08
N LEU A 188 9.32 -6.18 18.37
CA LEU A 188 9.88 -6.91 19.51
C LEU A 188 10.20 -6.00 20.71
N GLU A 189 10.01 -4.68 20.59
CA GLU A 189 10.12 -3.77 21.71
C GLU A 189 9.13 -4.16 22.82
N PRO A 190 9.57 -4.23 24.10
CA PRO A 190 8.73 -4.72 25.19
C PRO A 190 7.37 -4.01 25.30
N GLU A 191 7.36 -2.69 25.13
CA GLU A 191 6.14 -1.89 25.14
C GLU A 191 5.18 -2.32 24.02
N GLN A 192 5.70 -2.47 22.79
CA GLN A 192 4.89 -2.84 21.64
C GLN A 192 4.36 -4.28 21.74
N VAL A 193 5.16 -5.21 22.28
CA VAL A 193 4.71 -6.58 22.55
C VAL A 193 3.59 -6.57 23.57
N CYS A 194 3.75 -5.84 24.68
CA CYS A 194 2.73 -5.70 25.72
C CYS A 194 1.43 -5.12 25.16
N GLU A 195 1.50 -4.02 24.41
CA GLU A 195 0.32 -3.40 23.79
C GLU A 195 -0.40 -4.36 22.83
N ASN A 196 0.33 -5.07 21.97
CA ASN A 196 -0.26 -6.01 21.02
C ASN A 196 -0.95 -7.18 21.74
N ILE A 197 -0.34 -7.70 22.82
CA ILE A 197 -0.93 -8.78 23.64
C ILE A 197 -2.20 -8.27 24.34
N VAL A 198 -2.12 -7.12 25.02
CA VAL A 198 -3.25 -6.55 25.77
C VAL A 198 -4.42 -6.23 24.83
N SER A 199 -4.14 -5.58 23.70
CA SER A 199 -5.15 -5.27 22.69
C SER A 199 -5.83 -6.54 22.16
N ARG A 200 -5.06 -7.60 21.90
CA ARG A 200 -5.59 -8.90 21.49
C ARG A 200 -6.50 -9.51 22.57
N LEU A 201 -6.04 -9.54 23.83
CA LEU A 201 -6.81 -10.07 24.95
C LEU A 201 -8.14 -9.33 25.13
N LEU A 202 -8.12 -7.99 25.09
CA LEU A 202 -9.33 -7.17 25.19
C LEU A 202 -10.30 -7.42 24.02
N SER A 203 -9.78 -7.57 22.80
CA SER A 203 -10.59 -7.92 21.64
C SER A 203 -11.22 -9.31 21.77
N ASP A 204 -10.46 -10.29 22.28
CA ASP A 204 -10.94 -11.66 22.48
C ASP A 204 -12.00 -11.71 23.59
N GLU A 205 -11.79 -11.03 24.71
CA GLU A 205 -12.79 -10.90 25.78
C GLU A 205 -14.09 -10.27 25.27
N LYS A 206 -13.99 -9.20 24.48
CA LYS A 206 -15.16 -8.55 23.87
C LYS A 206 -15.91 -9.53 22.97
N ALA A 207 -15.20 -10.22 22.08
CA ALA A 207 -15.82 -11.20 21.19
C ALA A 207 -16.46 -12.36 21.97
N MET A 208 -15.89 -12.77 23.09
CA MET A 208 -16.48 -13.80 23.96
C MET A 208 -17.80 -13.33 24.56
N ARG A 209 -17.85 -12.08 25.04
CA ARG A 209 -19.10 -11.48 25.57
C ARG A 209 -20.19 -11.33 24.50
N GLU A 210 -19.80 -11.03 23.26
CA GLU A 210 -20.72 -10.87 22.13
C GLU A 210 -21.11 -12.20 21.46
N GLY A 211 -20.55 -13.34 21.90
CA GLY A 211 -20.77 -14.64 21.27
C GLY A 211 -20.17 -14.77 19.87
N THR A 212 -19.30 -13.84 19.47
CA THR A 212 -18.61 -13.81 18.17
C THR A 212 -17.17 -14.32 18.25
N TYR A 213 -16.77 -14.84 19.42
CA TYR A 213 -15.42 -15.36 19.62
C TYR A 213 -15.14 -16.58 18.76
N HIS A 214 -14.08 -16.47 17.98
CA HIS A 214 -13.48 -17.60 17.29
C HIS A 214 -12.07 -17.77 17.83
N LYS A 215 -11.78 -18.94 18.42
CA LYS A 215 -10.42 -19.28 18.85
C LYS A 215 -9.49 -19.11 17.64
N PRO A 216 -8.43 -18.28 17.71
CA PRO A 216 -7.47 -18.17 16.63
C PRO A 216 -6.84 -19.56 16.43
N LYS A 217 -7.27 -20.25 15.37
CA LYS A 217 -6.62 -21.48 14.94
C LYS A 217 -5.31 -21.06 14.28
N PHE A 218 -4.20 -21.71 14.63
CA PHE A 218 -3.07 -21.75 13.71
C PHE A 218 -3.64 -22.21 12.38
N PRO A 219 -3.54 -21.38 11.34
CA PRO A 219 -4.56 -21.47 10.33
C PRO A 219 -4.19 -22.61 9.40
N ASP A 220 -5.20 -23.31 8.91
CA ASP A 220 -5.02 -24.07 7.68
C ASP A 220 -4.39 -23.11 6.67
N TRP A 221 -3.16 -23.42 6.24
CA TRP A 221 -2.41 -22.57 5.33
C TRP A 221 -3.19 -22.30 4.05
N ASN A 222 -4.08 -23.23 3.67
CA ASN A 222 -4.96 -23.05 2.54
C ASN A 222 -5.99 -21.96 2.78
N GLU A 223 -6.65 -21.92 3.93
CA GLU A 223 -7.60 -20.86 4.26
C GLU A 223 -6.88 -19.52 4.45
N TRP A 224 -5.76 -19.52 5.17
CA TRP A 224 -5.02 -18.32 5.57
C TRP A 224 -4.37 -17.57 4.42
N TRP A 225 -3.75 -18.30 3.48
CA TRP A 225 -3.02 -17.73 2.36
C TRP A 225 -3.72 -18.10 1.07
N THR A 226 -3.68 -19.37 0.70
CA THR A 226 -4.04 -19.88 -0.63
C THR A 226 -5.43 -19.48 -1.11
N ASN A 227 -6.45 -19.53 -0.25
CA ASN A 227 -7.86 -19.27 -0.58
C ASN A 227 -8.28 -17.83 -0.27
N SER A 228 -7.46 -17.10 0.47
CA SER A 228 -7.67 -15.67 0.74
C SER A 228 -7.26 -14.77 -0.44
N CYS A 229 -6.53 -15.33 -1.40
CA CYS A 229 -6.00 -14.62 -2.56
C CYS A 229 -6.90 -14.80 -3.78
N LYS A 230 -7.16 -13.72 -4.51
CA LYS A 230 -7.75 -13.81 -5.85
C LYS A 230 -6.76 -14.57 -6.76
N LYS A 231 -7.25 -15.55 -7.53
CA LYS A 231 -6.45 -16.38 -8.45
C LYS A 231 -7.06 -16.37 -9.84
N GLY A 232 -6.22 -16.62 -10.85
CA GLY A 232 -6.66 -16.75 -12.24
C GLY A 232 -7.14 -15.44 -12.87
N VAL A 233 -6.94 -14.31 -12.18
CA VAL A 233 -7.25 -12.99 -12.70
C VAL A 233 -6.05 -12.52 -13.51
N LYS A 234 -6.25 -12.24 -14.80
CA LYS A 234 -5.18 -11.64 -15.62
C LYS A 234 -4.83 -10.27 -15.05
N TRP A 235 -5.80 -9.35 -15.04
CA TRP A 235 -5.69 -7.99 -14.50
C TRP A 235 -6.97 -7.61 -13.73
N PRO A 236 -6.88 -6.72 -12.73
CA PRO A 236 -8.05 -6.30 -11.93
C PRO A 236 -9.10 -5.49 -12.69
N ILE A 237 -8.71 -4.88 -13.80
CA ILE A 237 -9.56 -4.00 -14.61
C ILE A 237 -9.33 -4.29 -16.10
N LYS A 238 -10.27 -3.87 -16.95
CA LYS A 238 -10.24 -4.18 -18.39
C LYS A 238 -9.11 -3.42 -19.09
N LEU A 239 -8.61 -3.95 -20.21
CA LEU A 239 -7.57 -3.28 -20.99
C LEU A 239 -8.02 -1.96 -21.62
N LYS A 240 -9.29 -1.89 -22.07
CA LYS A 240 -9.85 -0.89 -23.02
C LYS A 240 -9.10 0.43 -23.03
#